data_AF-A0A392VMT7-F1
#
_entry.id   AF-A0A392VMT7-F1
#
_cell.length_a   1.000
_cell.length_b   1.000
_cell.length_c   1.000
_cell.angle_alpha   90.00
_cell.angle_beta   90.00
_cell.angle_gamma   90.00
#
_symmetry.space_group_name_H-M   'P 1'
#
loop_
_entity.id
_entity.type
_entity.pdbx_description
1 polymer ?
#
loop_
_entity_poly.entity_id
_entity_poly.type
_entity_poly.pdbx_seq_one_letter_code
_entity_poly.pdbx_strand_id
1 'polypeptide(L)' 'PTFRKLYGKMEVDLEKDDVITVILQNNYNTYTAKAKKKLVLSTSGWLGGKNDVLGIAYLSVGGVTFLFAM' A
#
# COMPACT_ATOMS: atom_id res chain seq x y z
N PRO A 1 -14.93 1.93 -7.50
CA PRO A 1 -13.53 1.50 -7.70
C PRO A 1 -12.66 2.04 -6.56
N THR A 2 -11.56 1.34 -6.22
CA THR A 2 -10.59 1.83 -5.22
C THR A 2 -9.26 2.07 -5.90
N PHE A 3 -8.68 3.24 -5.67
CA PHE A 3 -7.38 3.61 -6.21
C PHE A 3 -6.65 4.49 -5.20
N ARG A 4 -5.33 4.57 -5.35
CA ARG A 4 -4.46 5.44 -4.55
C ARG A 4 -3.64 6.30 -5.51
N LYS A 5 -3.49 7.58 -5.19
CA LYS A 5 -2.56 8.50 -5.85
C LYS A 5 -1.55 8.96 -4.82
N LEU A 6 -0.30 9.16 -5.24
CA LEU A 6 0.75 9.72 -4.39
C LEU A 6 0.38 11.18 -4.07
N TYR A 7 0.34 11.52 -2.79
CA TYR A 7 0.11 12.90 -2.34
C TYR A 7 1.44 13.62 -2.07
N GLY A 8 2.40 12.91 -1.47
CA GLY A 8 3.74 13.39 -1.20
C GLY A 8 4.65 12.26 -0.74
N LYS A 9 5.96 12.53 -0.70
CA LYS A 9 7.01 11.64 -0.19
C LYS A 9 7.76 12.39 0.89
N MET A 10 8.07 11.70 1.99
CA MET A 10 8.96 12.20 3.03
C MET A 10 10.35 11.62 2.75
N GLU A 11 11.38 12.47 2.70
CA GLU A 11 12.77 12.05 2.50
C GLU A 11 13.51 11.83 3.84
N VAL A 12 12.78 11.89 4.95
CA VAL A 12 13.28 11.60 6.30
C VAL A 12 12.72 10.28 6.78
N ASP A 13 13.55 9.52 7.49
CA ASP A 13 13.12 8.31 8.17
C ASP A 13 12.35 8.67 9.44
N LEU A 14 11.37 7.82 9.76
CA LEU A 14 10.55 7.95 10.96
C LEU A 14 10.93 6.84 11.92
N GLU A 15 11.14 7.20 13.18
CA GLU A 15 11.39 6.26 14.25
C GLU A 15 10.10 5.79 14.90
N LYS A 16 10.21 4.72 15.69
CA LYS A 16 9.10 4.26 16.49
C LYS A 16 8.74 5.36 17.50
N ASP A 17 7.44 5.55 17.69
CA ASP A 17 6.85 6.55 18.61
C ASP A 17 6.92 8.02 18.10
N ASP A 18 7.38 8.25 16.87
CA ASP A 18 7.23 9.54 16.20
C ASP A 18 5.74 9.91 15.99
N VAL A 19 5.40 11.15 16.34
CA VAL A 19 4.03 11.67 16.25
C VAL A 19 3.85 12.44 14.94
N ILE A 20 3.01 11.91 14.06
CA ILE A 20 2.65 12.56 12.79
C ILE A 20 1.29 13.22 12.94
N THR A 21 1.26 14.55 12.83
CA THR A 21 0.00 15.30 12.83
C THR A 21 -0.47 15.54 11.40
N VAL A 22 -1.64 15.02 11.04
CA VAL A 22 -2.26 15.22 9.73
C VAL A 22 -3.44 16.17 9.87
N ILE A 23 -3.32 17.36 9.27
CA ILE A 23 -4.41 18.34 9.20
C ILE A 23 -5.03 18.25 7.81
N LEU A 24 -6.28 17.80 7.73
CA LEU A 24 -7.00 17.63 6.46
C LEU A 24 -8.10 18.69 6.32
N GLN A 25 -8.02 19.50 5.27
CA GLN A 25 -9.11 20.37 4.85
C GLN A 25 -9.98 19.68 3.80
N ASN A 26 -11.29 19.55 4.08
CA ASN A 26 -12.21 18.86 3.19
C ASN A 26 -12.80 19.80 2.13
N ASN A 27 -12.02 20.11 1.10
CA ASN A 27 -12.45 20.96 -0.02
C ASN A 27 -13.17 20.18 -1.15
N TYR A 28 -13.19 18.85 -1.08
CA TYR A 28 -13.76 18.00 -2.13
C TYR A 28 -14.72 16.97 -1.53
N ASN A 29 -16.01 17.27 -1.58
CA ASN A 29 -17.05 16.46 -0.97
C ASN A 29 -17.41 15.24 -1.84
N THR A 30 -17.35 14.05 -1.25
CA THR A 30 -17.63 12.79 -1.94
C THR A 30 -19.02 12.21 -1.64
N TYR A 31 -19.86 12.98 -0.93
CA TYR A 31 -21.14 12.54 -0.38
C TYR A 31 -22.16 12.14 -1.44
N THR A 32 -22.28 12.93 -2.52
CA THR A 32 -23.21 12.69 -3.62
C THR A 32 -22.92 11.36 -4.33
N ALA A 33 -21.64 10.98 -4.41
CA ALA A 33 -21.18 9.74 -5.03
C ALA A 33 -21.00 8.57 -4.03
N LYS A 34 -21.34 8.78 -2.73
CA LYS A 34 -21.12 7.81 -1.63
C LYS A 34 -19.70 7.24 -1.59
N ALA A 35 -18.70 8.00 -2.04
CA ALA A 35 -17.32 7.54 -2.10
C ALA A 35 -16.58 7.80 -0.79
N LYS A 36 -15.69 6.87 -0.40
CA LYS A 36 -14.88 6.95 0.81
C LYS A 36 -13.49 7.52 0.50
N LYS A 37 -12.97 8.36 1.39
CA LYS A 37 -11.61 8.91 1.32
C LYS A 37 -10.73 8.31 2.42
N LYS A 38 -9.47 8.05 2.10
CA LYS A 38 -8.47 7.55 3.05
C LYS A 38 -7.11 8.17 2.74
N LEU A 39 -6.38 8.57 3.77
CA LEU A 39 -4.95 8.84 3.69
C LEU A 39 -4.23 7.57 4.11
N VAL A 40 -3.19 7.18 3.36
CA VAL A 40 -2.41 5.97 3.65
C VAL A 40 -0.95 6.36 3.71
N LEU A 41 -0.34 6.21 4.88
CA LEU A 41 1.09 6.27 5.04
C LEU A 41 1.67 4.87 4.80
N SER A 42 2.72 4.78 3.98
CA SER A 42 3.38 3.51 3.71
C SER A 42 4.83 3.74 3.31
N THR A 43 5.72 2.86 3.75
CA THR A 43 7.05 2.71 3.19
C THR A 43 7.00 1.91 1.89
N SER A 44 7.95 2.15 1.00
CA SER A 44 8.11 1.36 -0.24
C SER A 44 9.53 0.84 -0.28
N GLY A 45 9.69 -0.44 -0.60
CA GLY A 45 10.99 -1.05 -0.84
C GLY A 45 11.35 -1.00 -2.31
N TRP A 46 12.43 -1.70 -2.68
CA TRP A 46 12.90 -1.82 -4.06
C TRP A 46 11.88 -2.46 -5.02
N LEU A 47 11.02 -3.36 -4.52
CA LEU A 47 9.90 -3.96 -5.27
C LEU A 47 8.61 -3.12 -5.24
N GLY A 48 8.67 -1.92 -4.68
CA GLY A 48 7.52 -1.03 -4.51
C GLY A 48 6.84 -1.15 -3.14
N GLY A 49 5.55 -0.81 -3.10
CA GLY A 49 4.74 -0.89 -1.88
C GLY A 49 4.34 -2.32 -1.52
N LYS A 50 3.66 -2.49 -0.38
CA LYS A 50 3.19 -3.80 0.10
C LYS A 50 2.32 -4.53 -0.95
N ASN A 51 2.80 -5.70 -1.39
CA ASN A 51 2.07 -6.62 -2.26
C ASN A 51 2.52 -8.07 -2.04
N ASP A 52 1.75 -8.83 -1.25
CA ASP A 52 2.09 -10.20 -0.86
C ASP A 52 1.75 -11.23 -1.97
N VAL A 53 0.92 -10.85 -2.95
CA VAL A 53 0.42 -11.75 -4.00
C VAL A 53 1.55 -12.29 -4.86
N LEU A 54 2.55 -11.45 -5.15
CA LEU A 54 3.66 -11.85 -6.01
C LEU A 54 4.47 -12.98 -5.34
N GLY A 55 4.80 -12.85 -4.06
CA GLY A 55 5.52 -13.89 -3.31
C GLY A 55 4.73 -15.20 -3.22
N ILE A 56 3.42 -15.10 -2.93
CA ILE A 56 2.54 -16.28 -2.88
C ILE A 56 2.48 -16.98 -4.24
N ALA A 57 2.37 -16.23 -5.34
CA ALA A 57 2.34 -16.81 -6.68
C ALA A 57 3.63 -17.55 -7.04
N TYR A 58 4.79 -16.99 -6.72
CA TYR A 58 6.07 -17.68 -6.95
C TYR A 58 6.21 -18.94 -6.10
N LEU A 59 5.83 -18.88 -4.82
CA LEU A 59 5.90 -20.04 -3.93
C LEU A 59 4.92 -21.14 -4.34
N SER A 60 3.70 -20.80 -4.77
CA SER A 60 2.71 -21.79 -5.17
C SER A 60 3.09 -22.48 -6.48
N VAL A 61 3.46 -21.71 -7.52
CA VAL A 61 3.87 -22.28 -8.81
C VAL A 61 5.16 -23.08 -8.65
N GLY A 62 6.16 -22.54 -7.95
CA GLY A 62 7.40 -23.25 -7.68
C GLY A 62 7.19 -24.54 -6.88
N GLY A 63 6.32 -24.50 -5.87
CA GLY A 63 5.96 -25.69 -5.08
C GLY A 63 5.27 -26.77 -5.91
N VAL A 64 4.31 -26.39 -6.76
CA VAL A 64 3.62 -27.33 -7.65
C VAL A 64 4.58 -27.96 -8.66
N THR A 65 5.45 -27.15 -9.30
CA THR A 65 6.45 -27.66 -10.23
C THR A 65 7.45 -28.58 -9.55
N PHE A 66 7.87 -28.26 -8.32
CA PHE A 66 8.75 -29.12 -7.54
C PHE A 66 8.10 -30.48 -7.22
N LEU A 67 6.82 -30.48 -6.82
CA LEU A 67 6.07 -31.71 -6.57
C LEU A 67 5.90 -32.57 -7.83
N PHE A 68 5.74 -31.96 -9.01
CA PHE A 68 5.70 -32.71 -10.28
C PHE A 68 7.05 -33.25 -10.73
N ALA A 69 8.16 -32.65 -10.28
CA ALA A 69 9.49 -33.10 -10.61
C ALA A 69 9.99 -34.24 -9.71
N MET A 70 9.36 -34.42 -8.53
CA MET A 70 9.66 -35.51 -7.60
C MET A 70 8.96 -36.83 -7.94
#